data_AF-A0A6A6SZS8-F1
#
_entry.id   AF-A0A6A6SZS8-F1
#
_cell.length_a   1.000
_cell.length_b   1.000
_cell.length_c   1.000
_cell.angle_alpha   90.00
_cell.angle_beta   90.00
_cell.angle_gamma   90.00
#
_symmetry.space_group_name_H-M   'P 1'
#
loop_
_entity.id
_entity.type
_entity.pdbx_description
1 polymer ?
#
loop_
_entity_poly.entity_id
_entity_poly.type
_entity_poly.pdbx_seq_one_letter_code
_entity_poly.pdbx_strand_id
1 'polypeptide(L)'
;MPTQRPVSNHHNIRNAPLRKSLNLEATMSLPNATDATDLFGIANTTDVTDPYGTAKVSGFYGPGTWSSWYLALVASAMRIYTKPHARLDPNTWLFVVGTNWAAMDLLRILAQTVWKDDGKMDAQDIGRVSAAIMLAFWGNVYALAQVLVLAVATRDPEPRQRLLTHLAGFVLPTVALNCFVFSLEWVEKEPRLGGHALDAFPILYFGGEELRWVFLVGLIAFVFVMAVGLFAMLLNLVYVGFVYPELREWKRVANVRPLYYGFVIAFFLVVCFSLMFMFGRVAKHFSRLFILIFSPVFLIATFVYSVAFLVAVLIVMPLWYFVRLVLTGFKAWSNAAYFMPLAPQLLTEWDQAFGLFLGVSLLFGFEVYPAVVRYKNDRRMFEVNINRRMANARGRRGLIDESSSGDQDVDPDDLGEDEEPNDLFRFARMVRFRTSH
;
A
#
# COMPACT_ATOMS: atom_id res chain seq x y z
N MET A 1 18.37 -80.04 16.71
CA MET A 1 18.67 -80.01 18.16
C MET A 1 19.93 -79.17 18.40
N PRO A 2 20.02 -78.46 19.53
CA PRO A 2 20.44 -77.07 19.58
C PRO A 2 21.95 -76.90 19.75
N THR A 3 22.50 -75.89 19.10
CA THR A 3 23.87 -75.41 19.29
C THR A 3 23.82 -74.13 20.11
N GLN A 4 24.14 -74.25 21.39
CA GLN A 4 24.57 -73.11 22.20
C GLN A 4 25.98 -72.69 21.75
N ARG A 5 26.19 -71.38 21.56
CA ARG A 5 27.53 -70.79 21.66
C ARG A 5 27.49 -69.49 22.48
N PRO A 6 28.58 -69.18 23.18
CA PRO A 6 28.57 -68.23 24.27
C PRO A 6 29.12 -66.86 23.87
N VAL A 7 28.69 -65.90 24.70
CA VAL A 7 29.33 -64.64 25.10
C VAL A 7 30.84 -64.58 24.85
N SER A 8 31.28 -63.59 24.09
CA SER A 8 32.16 -62.50 24.53
C SER A 8 32.67 -61.76 23.30
N ASN A 9 32.58 -60.43 23.30
CA ASN A 9 33.61 -59.60 22.66
C ASN A 9 33.52 -58.15 23.12
N HIS A 10 34.50 -57.81 23.94
CA HIS A 10 35.23 -56.55 24.04
C HIS A 10 34.59 -55.29 23.43
N HIS A 11 34.13 -54.42 24.33
CA HIS A 11 34.10 -52.97 24.11
C HIS A 11 35.51 -52.46 23.83
N ASN A 12 35.80 -52.26 22.54
CA ASN A 12 36.97 -51.55 22.07
C ASN A 12 36.61 -50.06 22.02
N ILE A 13 36.89 -49.35 23.11
CA ILE A 13 36.78 -47.88 23.18
C ILE A 13 37.86 -47.32 22.26
N ARG A 14 37.49 -47.07 21.00
CA ARG A 14 38.31 -46.29 20.08
C ARG A 14 38.26 -44.84 20.53
N ASN A 15 39.43 -44.37 20.96
CA ASN A 15 39.79 -42.97 21.12
C ASN A 15 39.34 -42.17 19.90
N ALA A 16 38.24 -41.43 20.04
CA ALA A 16 37.91 -40.35 19.13
C ALA A 16 38.94 -39.23 19.36
N PRO A 17 39.54 -38.66 18.30
CA PRO A 17 40.46 -37.56 18.47
C PRO A 17 39.69 -36.38 19.07
N LEU A 18 40.21 -35.84 20.16
CA LEU A 18 39.87 -34.52 20.70
C LEU A 18 39.99 -33.51 19.55
N ARG A 19 38.89 -33.29 18.82
CA ARG A 19 38.65 -32.01 18.16
C ARG A 19 38.52 -31.02 19.29
N LYS A 20 39.61 -30.32 19.59
CA LYS A 20 39.55 -28.99 20.20
C LYS A 20 38.50 -28.21 19.40
N SER A 21 37.31 -28.11 19.95
CA SER A 21 36.37 -27.04 19.65
C SER A 21 37.11 -25.77 20.03
N LEU A 22 37.85 -25.24 19.06
CA LEU A 22 38.15 -23.82 19.02
C LEU A 22 36.77 -23.15 19.04
N ASN A 23 36.37 -22.74 20.25
CA ASN A 23 35.47 -21.61 20.44
C ASN A 23 36.16 -20.42 19.78
N LEU A 24 36.09 -20.36 18.46
CA LEU A 24 36.13 -19.12 17.74
C LEU A 24 34.75 -18.50 18.00
N GLU A 25 34.55 -18.02 19.23
CA GLU A 25 33.79 -16.80 19.43
C GLU A 25 34.55 -15.72 18.66
N ALA A 26 34.40 -15.73 17.33
CA ALA A 26 34.46 -14.50 16.58
C ALA A 26 33.28 -13.68 17.10
N THR A 27 33.50 -13.05 18.26
CA THR A 27 32.98 -11.73 18.51
C THR A 27 33.48 -10.90 17.34
N MET A 28 32.72 -10.95 16.24
CA MET A 28 32.65 -9.86 15.29
C MET A 28 32.28 -8.68 16.16
N SER A 29 33.31 -7.99 16.68
CA SER A 29 33.15 -6.70 17.29
C SER A 29 32.49 -5.87 16.20
N LEU A 30 31.17 -5.69 16.33
CA LEU A 30 30.43 -4.74 15.54
C LEU A 30 31.25 -3.45 15.59
N PRO A 31 31.75 -2.96 14.44
CA PRO A 31 32.51 -1.72 14.43
C PRO A 31 31.68 -0.66 15.15
N ASN A 32 32.35 0.13 16.01
CA ASN A 32 31.72 1.20 16.79
C ASN A 32 30.71 1.93 15.91
N ALA A 33 29.45 1.96 16.36
CA ALA A 33 28.27 2.42 15.60
C ALA A 33 28.28 3.92 15.22
N THR A 34 29.44 4.60 15.28
CA THR A 34 29.58 6.00 14.93
C THR A 34 29.51 6.27 13.42
N ASP A 35 29.70 5.25 12.57
CA ASP A 35 29.49 5.36 11.11
C ASP A 35 28.46 4.32 10.62
N ALA A 36 27.20 4.50 11.00
CA ALA A 36 26.09 3.71 10.48
C ALA A 36 25.99 3.74 8.94
N THR A 37 26.58 4.75 8.27
CA THR A 37 26.71 4.83 6.82
C THR A 37 27.65 3.77 6.24
N ASP A 38 28.71 3.39 6.95
CA ASP A 38 29.62 2.33 6.52
C ASP A 38 29.06 0.94 6.84
N LEU A 39 28.27 0.82 7.91
CA LEU A 39 27.71 -0.46 8.37
C LEU A 39 26.76 -1.11 7.36
N PHE A 40 25.96 -0.31 6.65
CA PHE A 40 25.01 -0.81 5.67
C PHE A 40 25.56 -0.92 4.26
N GLY A 41 26.81 -0.51 4.03
CA GLY A 41 27.47 -0.71 2.74
C GLY A 41 26.65 -0.20 1.54
N ILE A 42 25.83 0.85 1.71
CA ILE A 42 25.10 1.51 0.61
C ILE A 42 26.09 2.35 -0.22
N ALA A 43 27.35 1.93 -0.28
CA ALA A 43 28.35 2.47 -1.19
C ALA A 43 27.90 2.08 -2.59
N ASN A 44 27.68 3.10 -3.43
CA ASN A 44 27.36 2.92 -4.84
C ASN A 44 28.36 1.96 -5.46
N THR A 45 27.88 0.76 -5.78
CA THR A 45 28.47 -0.20 -6.70
C THR A 45 29.86 -0.74 -6.30
N THR A 46 29.90 -2.04 -5.99
CA THR A 46 31.06 -2.96 -6.10
C THR A 46 31.96 -3.23 -4.89
N ASP A 47 31.76 -2.61 -3.73
CA ASP A 47 32.64 -2.94 -2.59
C ASP A 47 32.33 -4.30 -1.95
N VAL A 48 33.39 -4.99 -1.54
CA VAL A 48 33.57 -6.46 -1.58
C VAL A 48 32.72 -7.27 -0.59
N THR A 49 31.94 -6.62 0.28
CA THR A 49 31.09 -7.31 1.26
C THR A 49 29.70 -6.68 1.31
N ASP A 50 28.71 -7.36 0.73
CA ASP A 50 27.28 -7.09 0.92
C ASP A 50 26.73 -8.04 2.00
N PRO A 51 26.94 -7.73 3.31
CA PRO A 51 26.61 -8.66 4.39
C PRO A 51 25.11 -8.95 4.48
N TYR A 52 24.28 -8.02 4.01
CA TYR A 52 22.82 -8.08 4.11
C TYR A 52 22.15 -8.53 2.81
N GLY A 53 22.92 -8.85 1.77
CA GLY A 53 22.39 -9.31 0.47
C GLY A 53 21.55 -8.27 -0.27
N THR A 54 21.77 -6.97 -0.01
CA THR A 54 21.09 -5.86 -0.67
C THR A 54 21.30 -5.86 -2.20
N ALA A 55 22.49 -6.24 -2.67
CA ALA A 55 22.79 -6.40 -4.09
C ALA A 55 22.09 -7.63 -4.71
N LYS A 56 21.66 -8.59 -3.88
CA LYS A 56 20.89 -9.78 -4.29
C LYS A 56 19.38 -9.58 -4.20
N VAL A 57 18.94 -8.38 -3.83
CA VAL A 57 17.51 -8.01 -3.86
C VAL A 57 17.04 -8.05 -5.31
N SER A 58 15.87 -8.65 -5.52
CA SER A 58 15.26 -8.73 -6.86
C SER A 58 15.11 -7.33 -7.46
N GLY A 59 15.36 -7.18 -8.76
CA GLY A 59 15.11 -5.93 -9.48
C GLY A 59 13.64 -5.49 -9.47
N PHE A 60 12.72 -6.37 -9.04
CA PHE A 60 11.37 -5.98 -8.69
C PHE A 60 11.31 -4.88 -7.60
N TYR A 61 12.28 -4.85 -6.69
CA TYR A 61 12.41 -3.80 -5.67
C TYR A 61 13.42 -2.73 -6.05
N GLY A 62 13.86 -2.70 -7.31
CA GLY A 62 14.78 -1.68 -7.81
C GLY A 62 14.11 -0.33 -8.07
N PRO A 63 14.93 0.70 -8.35
CA PRO A 63 14.47 2.07 -8.47
C PRO A 63 13.45 2.28 -9.59
N GLY A 64 13.59 1.57 -10.71
CA GLY A 64 12.68 1.69 -11.85
C GLY A 64 11.32 1.09 -11.56
N THR A 65 11.28 -0.14 -11.05
CA THR A 65 10.02 -0.81 -10.68
C THR A 65 9.33 -0.10 -9.51
N TRP A 66 10.07 0.36 -8.51
CA TRP A 66 9.53 1.14 -7.40
C TRP A 66 8.90 2.45 -7.87
N SER A 67 9.59 3.18 -8.76
CA SER A 67 9.06 4.42 -9.34
C SER A 67 7.78 4.14 -10.12
N SER A 68 7.75 3.05 -10.89
CA SER A 68 6.56 2.61 -11.62
C SER A 68 5.37 2.34 -10.71
N TRP A 69 5.60 1.60 -9.62
CA TRP A 69 4.62 1.32 -8.60
C TRP A 69 4.10 2.60 -7.94
N TYR A 70 4.99 3.55 -7.63
CA TYR A 70 4.62 4.85 -7.05
C TYR A 70 3.80 5.70 -8.04
N LEU A 71 4.17 5.75 -9.32
CA LEU A 71 3.42 6.45 -10.36
C LEU A 71 2.01 5.86 -10.52
N ALA A 72 1.88 4.53 -10.51
CA ALA A 72 0.59 3.84 -10.55
C ALA A 72 -0.26 4.19 -9.33
N LEU A 73 0.35 4.27 -8.14
CA LEU A 73 -0.31 4.67 -6.91
C LEU A 73 -0.86 6.09 -6.99
N VAL A 74 -0.05 7.06 -7.42
CA VAL A 74 -0.46 8.46 -7.59
C VAL A 74 -1.54 8.60 -8.67
N ALA A 75 -1.37 7.93 -9.81
CA ALA A 75 -2.36 7.92 -10.89
C ALA A 75 -3.71 7.35 -10.40
N SER A 76 -3.67 6.28 -9.62
CA SER A 76 -4.86 5.69 -9.01
C SER A 76 -5.56 6.66 -8.05
N ALA A 77 -4.79 7.35 -7.20
CA ALA A 77 -5.33 8.36 -6.28
C ALA A 77 -5.97 9.54 -7.04
N MET A 78 -5.33 10.05 -8.09
CA MET A 78 -5.90 11.09 -8.95
C MET A 78 -7.21 10.64 -9.58
N ARG A 79 -7.31 9.37 -9.98
CA ARG A 79 -8.50 8.83 -10.65
C ARG A 79 -9.70 8.63 -9.73
N ILE A 80 -9.49 8.56 -8.41
CA ILE A 80 -10.58 8.62 -7.45
C ILE A 80 -11.34 9.95 -7.58
N TYR A 81 -10.63 11.05 -7.81
CA TYR A 81 -11.23 12.37 -7.97
C TYR A 81 -11.73 12.65 -9.38
N THR A 82 -11.01 12.20 -10.42
CA THR A 82 -11.37 12.53 -11.81
C THR A 82 -12.40 11.60 -12.43
N LYS A 83 -12.43 10.32 -12.00
CA LYS A 83 -13.33 9.28 -12.54
C LYS A 83 -13.77 8.31 -11.41
N PRO A 84 -14.54 8.77 -10.41
CA PRO A 84 -14.92 7.94 -9.25
C PRO A 84 -15.71 6.68 -9.63
N HIS A 85 -16.47 6.70 -10.73
CA HIS A 85 -17.31 5.59 -11.20
C HIS A 85 -16.61 4.64 -12.20
N ALA A 86 -15.31 4.82 -12.45
CA ALA A 86 -14.59 3.93 -13.36
C ALA A 86 -14.50 2.50 -12.78
N ARG A 87 -15.17 1.54 -13.46
CA ARG A 87 -15.19 0.12 -13.08
C ARG A 87 -13.81 -0.53 -13.08
N LEU A 88 -12.99 -0.18 -14.06
CA LEU A 88 -11.62 -0.69 -14.21
C LEU A 88 -10.64 0.48 -14.15
N ASP A 89 -9.65 0.34 -13.29
CA ASP A 89 -8.54 1.27 -13.14
C ASP A 89 -7.22 0.51 -13.25
N PRO A 90 -6.58 0.51 -14.43
CA PRO A 90 -5.30 -0.14 -14.64
C PRO A 90 -4.23 0.28 -13.62
N ASN A 91 -4.27 1.54 -13.17
CA ASN A 91 -3.32 2.07 -12.19
C ASN A 91 -3.56 1.45 -10.81
N THR A 92 -4.82 1.33 -10.38
CA THR A 92 -5.17 0.57 -9.16
C THR A 92 -4.68 -0.86 -9.25
N TRP A 93 -4.94 -1.55 -10.37
CA TRP A 93 -4.55 -2.95 -10.55
C TRP A 93 -3.03 -3.13 -10.49
N LEU A 94 -2.27 -2.30 -11.20
CA LEU A 94 -0.81 -2.41 -11.20
C LEU A 94 -0.22 -2.20 -9.80
N PHE A 95 -0.68 -1.16 -9.10
CA PHE A 95 -0.30 -0.89 -7.72
C PHE A 95 -0.64 -2.05 -6.78
N VAL A 96 -1.86 -2.60 -6.88
CA VAL A 96 -2.32 -3.73 -6.06
C VAL A 96 -1.53 -4.99 -6.36
N VAL A 97 -1.26 -5.30 -7.63
CA VAL A 97 -0.45 -6.46 -8.02
C VAL A 97 0.97 -6.34 -7.48
N GLY A 98 1.59 -5.16 -7.59
CA GLY A 98 2.94 -4.95 -7.07
C GLY A 98 3.03 -5.15 -5.55
N THR A 99 2.04 -4.63 -4.81
CA THR A 99 1.98 -4.78 -3.35
C THR A 99 1.73 -6.24 -2.94
N ASN A 100 0.85 -6.95 -3.64
CA ASN A 100 0.60 -8.37 -3.40
C ASN A 100 1.80 -9.25 -3.73
N TRP A 101 2.56 -8.90 -4.77
CA TRP A 101 3.78 -9.62 -5.13
C TRP A 101 4.81 -9.55 -4.00
N ALA A 102 5.04 -8.35 -3.45
CA ALA A 102 5.91 -8.19 -2.28
C ALA A 102 5.41 -8.96 -1.05
N ALA A 103 4.10 -9.01 -0.84
CA ALA A 103 3.51 -9.79 0.23
C ALA A 103 3.75 -11.30 0.08
N MET A 104 3.59 -11.85 -1.13
CA MET A 104 3.90 -13.25 -1.41
C MET A 104 5.38 -13.57 -1.19
N ASP A 105 6.25 -12.67 -1.64
CA ASP A 105 7.70 -12.84 -1.49
C ASP A 105 8.09 -12.83 -0.01
N LEU A 106 7.54 -11.91 0.79
CA LEU A 106 7.73 -11.88 2.24
C LEU A 106 7.29 -13.20 2.89
N LEU A 107 6.09 -13.69 2.58
CA LEU A 107 5.58 -14.97 3.11
C LEU A 107 6.48 -16.15 2.72
N ARG A 108 6.96 -16.17 1.48
CA ARG A 108 7.86 -17.21 0.99
C ARG A 108 9.18 -17.19 1.76
N ILE A 109 9.77 -16.02 1.96
CA ILE A 109 11.04 -15.89 2.69
C ILE A 109 10.84 -16.33 4.15
N LEU A 110 9.79 -15.87 4.83
CA LEU A 110 9.47 -16.29 6.20
C LEU A 110 9.29 -17.80 6.31
N ALA A 111 8.55 -18.41 5.39
CA ALA A 111 8.35 -19.86 5.37
C ALA A 111 9.64 -20.64 5.12
N GLN A 112 10.56 -20.09 4.33
CA GLN A 112 11.82 -20.76 4.00
C GLN A 112 12.90 -20.60 5.07
N THR A 113 12.89 -19.49 5.81
CA THR A 113 14.00 -19.09 6.69
C THR A 113 13.65 -19.22 8.17
N VAL A 114 12.44 -18.82 8.56
CA VAL A 114 12.03 -18.80 9.96
C VAL A 114 11.32 -20.09 10.37
N TRP A 115 10.54 -20.68 9.46
CA TRP A 115 9.72 -21.86 9.78
C TRP A 115 10.38 -23.20 9.45
N LYS A 116 11.62 -23.21 8.96
CA LYS A 116 12.41 -24.45 8.80
C LYS A 116 13.20 -24.78 10.07
N ASP A 117 13.55 -26.06 10.23
CA ASP A 117 14.06 -26.67 11.48
C ASP A 117 15.25 -25.96 12.14
N ASP A 118 16.09 -25.24 11.39
CA ASP A 118 17.24 -24.53 11.95
C ASP A 118 16.88 -23.14 12.51
N GLY A 119 15.72 -22.57 12.13
CA GLY A 119 15.22 -21.26 12.56
C GLY A 119 16.14 -20.08 12.26
N LYS A 120 17.18 -20.28 11.45
CA LYS A 120 18.22 -19.28 11.14
C LYS A 120 18.02 -18.75 9.74
N MET A 121 17.82 -17.45 9.64
CA MET A 121 17.78 -16.73 8.37
C MET A 121 19.22 -16.45 7.91
N ASP A 122 19.49 -16.59 6.62
CA ASP A 122 20.79 -16.16 6.07
C ASP A 122 20.86 -14.63 6.15
N ALA A 123 22.03 -14.08 6.47
CA ALA A 123 22.23 -12.64 6.52
C ALA A 123 21.88 -11.97 5.17
N GLN A 124 22.09 -12.70 4.07
CA GLN A 124 21.78 -12.24 2.71
C GLN A 124 20.28 -12.10 2.42
N ASP A 125 19.40 -12.68 3.23
CA ASP A 125 17.95 -12.53 3.05
C ASP A 125 17.40 -11.28 3.76
N ILE A 126 18.18 -10.63 4.64
CA ILE A 126 17.77 -9.43 5.38
C ILE A 126 17.35 -8.30 4.44
N GLY A 127 18.14 -8.04 3.39
CA GLY A 127 17.82 -7.02 2.38
C GLY A 127 16.52 -7.31 1.63
N ARG A 128 16.28 -8.58 1.29
CA ARG A 128 15.05 -9.02 0.59
C ARG A 128 13.81 -8.89 1.47
N VAL A 129 13.91 -9.32 2.72
CA VAL A 129 12.82 -9.17 3.70
C VAL A 129 12.52 -7.69 3.92
N SER A 130 13.54 -6.86 4.09
CA SER A 130 13.38 -5.41 4.27
C SER A 130 12.68 -4.75 3.09
N ALA A 131 13.07 -5.10 1.85
CA ALA A 131 12.45 -4.56 0.64
C ALA A 131 10.98 -4.99 0.51
N ALA A 132 10.70 -6.27 0.78
CA ALA A 132 9.34 -6.82 0.73
C ALA A 132 8.42 -6.19 1.79
N ILE A 133 8.92 -6.02 3.03
CA ILE A 133 8.18 -5.32 4.10
C ILE A 133 7.90 -3.88 3.71
N MET A 134 8.89 -3.17 3.17
CA MET A 134 8.75 -1.76 2.79
C MET A 134 7.61 -1.60 1.79
N LEU A 135 7.62 -2.39 0.71
CA LEU A 135 6.61 -2.28 -0.34
C LEU A 135 5.22 -2.72 0.17
N ALA A 136 5.14 -3.80 0.95
CA ALA A 136 3.89 -4.28 1.53
C ALA A 136 3.29 -3.28 2.54
N PHE A 137 4.14 -2.70 3.42
CA PHE A 137 3.74 -1.73 4.42
C PHE A 137 3.21 -0.46 3.77
N TRP A 138 4.00 0.19 2.91
CA TRP A 138 3.59 1.42 2.27
C TRP A 138 2.39 1.20 1.34
N GLY A 139 2.37 0.09 0.60
CA GLY A 139 1.22 -0.26 -0.22
C GLY A 139 -0.06 -0.41 0.59
N ASN A 140 -0.01 -1.03 1.76
CA ASN A 140 -1.15 -1.04 2.68
C ASN A 140 -1.50 0.36 3.20
N VAL A 141 -0.52 1.17 3.60
CA VAL A 141 -0.81 2.53 4.08
C VAL A 141 -1.58 3.34 3.03
N TYR A 142 -1.14 3.31 1.77
CA TYR A 142 -1.79 4.03 0.68
C TYR A 142 -3.12 3.41 0.24
N ALA A 143 -3.22 2.07 0.22
CA ALA A 143 -4.49 1.42 -0.09
C ALA A 143 -5.55 1.75 0.96
N LEU A 144 -5.18 1.82 2.25
CA LEU A 144 -6.09 2.27 3.31
C LEU A 144 -6.53 3.71 3.08
N ALA A 145 -5.57 4.62 2.81
CA ALA A 145 -5.90 6.02 2.54
C ALA A 145 -6.90 6.15 1.37
N GLN A 146 -6.69 5.42 0.28
CA GLN A 146 -7.59 5.40 -0.87
C GLN A 146 -8.96 4.80 -0.54
N VAL A 147 -9.01 3.72 0.26
CA VAL A 147 -10.27 3.13 0.74
C VAL A 147 -11.04 4.12 1.61
N LEU A 148 -10.37 4.86 2.50
CA LEU A 148 -11.02 5.88 3.34
C LEU A 148 -11.56 7.04 2.50
N VAL A 149 -10.77 7.54 1.53
CA VAL A 149 -11.22 8.57 0.60
C VAL A 149 -12.42 8.09 -0.20
N LEU A 150 -12.39 6.85 -0.72
CA LEU A 150 -13.53 6.26 -1.41
C LEU A 150 -14.73 6.17 -0.48
N ALA A 151 -14.60 5.59 0.71
CA ALA A 151 -15.70 5.45 1.66
C ALA A 151 -16.40 6.78 1.98
N VAL A 152 -15.65 7.89 2.03
CA VAL A 152 -16.20 9.24 2.27
C VAL A 152 -16.75 9.88 0.99
N ALA A 153 -16.06 9.72 -0.15
CA ALA A 153 -16.43 10.36 -1.42
C ALA A 153 -17.66 9.70 -2.06
N THR A 154 -17.92 8.44 -1.77
CA THR A 154 -18.96 7.66 -2.44
C THR A 154 -20.31 7.85 -1.78
N ARG A 155 -20.99 8.95 -2.13
CA ARG A 155 -22.42 9.14 -1.83
C ARG A 155 -23.33 8.32 -2.74
N ASP A 156 -22.83 7.99 -3.94
CA ASP A 156 -23.56 7.19 -4.92
C ASP A 156 -23.31 5.68 -4.76
N PRO A 157 -24.29 4.82 -5.09
CA PRO A 157 -24.22 3.38 -4.83
C PRO A 157 -23.25 2.59 -5.73
N GLU A 158 -22.72 3.17 -6.81
CA GLU A 158 -21.95 2.48 -7.85
C GLU A 158 -20.43 2.23 -7.65
N PRO A 159 -19.65 2.98 -6.85
CA PRO A 159 -18.19 2.86 -6.78
C PRO A 159 -17.70 1.64 -5.98
N ARG A 160 -18.55 0.61 -5.85
CA ARG A 160 -18.27 -0.63 -5.12
C ARG A 160 -17.14 -1.43 -5.74
N GLN A 161 -16.98 -1.42 -7.06
CA GLN A 161 -15.96 -2.26 -7.70
C GLN A 161 -14.54 -1.82 -7.35
N ARG A 162 -14.23 -0.52 -7.44
CA ARG A 162 -12.90 0.00 -7.08
C ARG A 162 -12.61 -0.21 -5.60
N LEU A 163 -13.59 0.06 -4.73
CA LEU A 163 -13.50 -0.23 -3.30
C LEU A 163 -13.18 -1.72 -3.05
N LEU A 164 -13.90 -2.63 -3.73
CA LEU A 164 -13.65 -4.07 -3.63
C LEU A 164 -12.26 -4.46 -4.16
N THR A 165 -11.77 -3.84 -5.24
CA THR A 165 -10.41 -4.08 -5.74
C THR A 165 -9.36 -3.68 -4.71
N HIS A 166 -9.51 -2.51 -4.06
CA HIS A 166 -8.59 -2.12 -2.99
C HIS A 166 -8.70 -3.06 -1.78
N LEU A 167 -9.91 -3.39 -1.34
CA LEU A 167 -10.12 -4.31 -0.21
C LEU A 167 -9.53 -5.69 -0.47
N ALA A 168 -9.74 -6.25 -1.67
CA ALA A 168 -9.15 -7.53 -2.06
C ALA A 168 -7.62 -7.44 -2.14
N GLY A 169 -7.11 -6.34 -2.71
CA GLY A 169 -5.68 -6.04 -2.77
C GLY A 169 -5.01 -5.83 -1.42
N PHE A 170 -5.80 -5.55 -0.38
CA PHE A 170 -5.33 -5.26 0.96
C PHE A 170 -5.01 -6.48 1.81
N VAL A 171 -5.67 -7.60 1.53
CA VAL A 171 -5.69 -8.73 2.48
C VAL A 171 -4.35 -9.44 2.52
N LEU A 172 -3.77 -9.78 1.38
CA LEU A 172 -2.53 -10.53 1.35
C LEU A 172 -1.34 -9.76 1.98
N PRO A 173 -1.13 -8.46 1.70
CA PRO A 173 -0.07 -7.70 2.37
C PRO A 173 -0.32 -7.55 3.86
N THR A 174 -1.58 -7.43 4.30
CA THR A 174 -1.92 -7.42 5.73
C THR A 174 -1.57 -8.74 6.39
N VAL A 175 -1.92 -9.87 5.77
CA VAL A 175 -1.57 -11.21 6.28
C VAL A 175 -0.05 -11.37 6.33
N ALA A 176 0.67 -10.97 5.29
CA ALA A 176 2.13 -11.06 5.25
C ALA A 176 2.80 -10.25 6.37
N LEU A 177 2.36 -9.02 6.60
CA LEU A 177 2.86 -8.18 7.70
C LEU A 177 2.50 -8.75 9.08
N ASN A 178 1.31 -9.33 9.25
CA ASN A 178 0.97 -10.07 10.47
C ASN A 178 1.94 -11.24 10.67
N CYS A 179 2.13 -12.09 9.65
CA CYS A 179 3.05 -13.23 9.72
C CYS A 179 4.46 -12.79 10.08
N PHE A 180 4.95 -11.68 9.52
CA PHE A 180 6.24 -11.10 9.89
C PHE A 180 6.28 -10.73 11.38
N VAL A 181 5.33 -9.94 11.86
CA VAL A 181 5.26 -9.53 13.27
C VAL A 181 5.18 -10.73 14.21
N PHE A 182 4.41 -11.76 13.87
CA PHE A 182 4.29 -12.98 14.68
C PHE A 182 5.49 -13.91 14.60
N SER A 183 6.33 -13.75 13.57
CA SER A 183 7.59 -14.47 13.42
C SER A 183 8.72 -13.85 14.23
N LEU A 184 8.49 -12.70 14.88
CA LEU A 184 9.48 -12.07 15.76
C LEU A 184 9.63 -12.83 17.07
N GLU A 185 10.86 -13.25 17.34
CA GLU A 185 11.30 -13.81 18.60
C GLU A 185 11.80 -12.70 19.51
N TRP A 186 11.64 -12.87 20.82
CA TRP A 186 12.11 -11.90 21.80
C TRP A 186 13.18 -12.56 22.65
N VAL A 187 14.44 -12.14 22.46
CA VAL A 187 15.60 -12.65 23.16
C VAL A 187 16.25 -11.48 23.89
N GLU A 188 16.37 -11.57 25.21
CA GLU A 188 17.04 -10.53 26.03
C GLU A 188 16.48 -9.09 25.85
N LYS A 189 15.16 -8.97 25.59
CA LYS A 189 14.43 -7.72 25.29
C LYS A 189 14.66 -7.15 23.89
N GLU A 190 15.43 -7.84 23.04
CA GLU A 190 15.61 -7.46 21.65
C GLU A 190 14.71 -8.31 20.74
N PRO A 191 13.89 -7.68 19.87
CA PRO A 191 13.18 -8.41 18.85
C PRO A 191 14.19 -8.95 17.83
N ARG A 192 14.04 -10.24 17.48
CA ARG A 192 14.85 -10.94 16.50
C ARG A 192 13.98 -11.64 15.46
N LEU A 193 14.47 -11.74 14.23
CA LEU A 193 13.86 -12.55 13.18
C LEU A 193 14.90 -13.51 12.63
N GLY A 194 14.62 -14.81 12.71
CA GLY A 194 15.52 -15.84 12.19
C GLY A 194 16.93 -15.78 12.79
N GLY A 195 17.04 -15.47 14.08
CA GLY A 195 18.32 -15.32 14.78
C GLY A 195 19.02 -13.97 14.65
N HIS A 196 18.57 -13.07 13.77
CA HIS A 196 19.14 -11.72 13.60
C HIS A 196 18.37 -10.68 14.40
N ALA A 197 19.08 -9.76 15.03
CA ALA A 197 18.46 -8.59 15.65
C ALA A 197 17.68 -7.79 14.60
N LEU A 198 16.54 -7.23 14.99
CA LEU A 198 15.74 -6.40 14.09
C LEU A 198 16.51 -5.16 13.61
N ASP A 199 17.50 -4.74 14.39
CA ASP A 199 18.45 -3.67 14.09
C ASP A 199 19.40 -4.04 12.92
N ALA A 200 19.38 -5.27 12.43
CA ALA A 200 20.09 -5.61 11.20
C ALA A 200 19.31 -5.17 9.94
N PHE A 201 18.02 -4.82 10.06
CA PHE A 201 17.13 -4.62 8.91
C PHE A 201 17.16 -3.17 8.41
N PRO A 202 17.66 -2.90 7.19
CA PRO A 202 17.82 -1.52 6.68
C PRO A 202 16.55 -0.69 6.69
N ILE A 203 15.37 -1.31 6.50
CA ILE A 203 14.07 -0.59 6.52
C ILE A 203 13.82 0.16 7.84
N LEU A 204 14.44 -0.26 8.95
CA LEU A 204 14.27 0.36 10.26
C LEU A 204 15.20 1.55 10.52
N TYR A 205 16.10 1.82 9.58
CA TYR A 205 17.06 2.90 9.68
C TYR A 205 16.58 4.11 8.90
N PHE A 206 16.69 5.26 9.56
CA PHE A 206 16.45 6.53 8.93
C PHE A 206 17.46 7.54 9.44
N GLY A 207 18.32 8.03 8.55
CA GLY A 207 19.27 9.10 8.88
C GLY A 207 20.25 8.76 10.01
N GLY A 208 20.56 7.47 10.21
CA GLY A 208 21.42 6.98 11.29
C GLY A 208 20.74 6.89 12.66
N GLU A 209 19.48 7.29 12.79
CA GLU A 209 18.71 7.15 14.03
C GLU A 209 17.93 5.82 14.03
N GLU A 210 17.95 5.11 15.16
CA GLU A 210 17.20 3.88 15.36
C GLU A 210 15.70 4.19 15.51
N LEU A 211 14.92 4.02 14.45
CA LEU A 211 13.45 4.11 14.51
C LEU A 211 12.77 2.81 14.96
N ARG A 212 13.54 1.82 15.43
CA ARG A 212 13.08 0.45 15.68
C ARG A 212 11.81 0.36 16.53
N TRP A 213 11.74 1.08 17.65
CA TRP A 213 10.60 1.01 18.56
C TRP A 213 9.37 1.71 17.99
N VAL A 214 9.58 2.88 17.38
CA VAL A 214 8.51 3.65 16.75
C VAL A 214 7.93 2.87 15.58
N PHE A 215 8.78 2.28 14.74
CA PHE A 215 8.35 1.46 13.62
C PHE A 215 7.72 0.15 14.08
N LEU A 216 8.27 -0.58 15.06
CA LEU A 216 7.72 -1.86 15.50
C LEU A 216 6.38 -1.69 16.20
N VAL A 217 6.29 -0.79 17.18
CA VAL A 217 5.03 -0.48 17.88
C VAL A 217 4.01 0.04 16.87
N GLY A 218 4.46 0.90 15.97
CA GLY A 218 3.67 1.43 14.89
C GLY A 218 3.17 0.38 13.90
N LEU A 219 4.02 -0.56 13.49
CA LEU A 219 3.67 -1.66 12.60
C LEU A 219 2.64 -2.58 13.28
N ILE A 220 2.83 -2.91 14.55
CA ILE A 220 1.87 -3.70 15.34
C ILE A 220 0.52 -2.97 15.42
N ALA A 221 0.55 -1.69 15.80
CA ALA A 221 -0.64 -0.84 15.91
C ALA A 221 -1.36 -0.70 14.56
N PHE A 222 -0.60 -0.46 13.49
CA PHE A 222 -1.09 -0.35 12.13
C PHE A 222 -1.73 -1.67 11.67
N VAL A 223 -1.01 -2.79 11.80
CA VAL A 223 -1.52 -4.12 11.45
C VAL A 223 -2.79 -4.44 12.22
N PHE A 224 -2.85 -4.07 13.49
CA PHE A 224 -4.04 -4.23 14.32
C PHE A 224 -5.22 -3.39 13.82
N VAL A 225 -5.03 -2.10 13.57
CA VAL A 225 -6.09 -1.24 13.03
C VAL A 225 -6.52 -1.68 11.64
N MET A 226 -5.59 -2.14 10.81
CA MET A 226 -5.93 -2.72 9.51
C MET A 226 -6.79 -3.97 9.66
N ALA A 227 -6.43 -4.85 10.58
CA ALA A 227 -7.18 -6.06 10.87
C ALA A 227 -8.61 -5.74 11.33
N VAL A 228 -8.76 -4.80 12.28
CA VAL A 228 -10.06 -4.37 12.81
C VAL A 228 -10.88 -3.62 11.77
N GLY A 229 -10.27 -2.69 11.03
CA GLY A 229 -10.94 -1.89 10.00
C GLY A 229 -11.47 -2.76 8.87
N LEU A 230 -10.67 -3.73 8.40
CA LEU A 230 -11.12 -4.66 7.38
C LEU A 230 -12.23 -5.58 7.89
N PHE A 231 -12.16 -6.02 9.16
CA PHE A 231 -13.23 -6.77 9.80
C PHE A 231 -14.54 -5.97 9.85
N ALA A 232 -14.48 -4.72 10.29
CA ALA A 232 -15.65 -3.84 10.37
C ALA A 232 -16.26 -3.55 8.98
N MET A 233 -15.43 -3.29 7.97
CA MET A 233 -15.88 -3.09 6.59
C MET A 233 -16.55 -4.35 6.03
N LEU A 234 -16.00 -5.51 6.34
CA LEU A 234 -16.51 -6.78 5.88
C LEU A 234 -17.82 -7.19 6.59
N LEU A 235 -17.95 -6.88 7.89
CA LEU A 235 -19.23 -6.96 8.61
C LEU A 235 -20.27 -6.01 8.02
N ASN A 236 -19.89 -4.79 7.66
CA ASN A 236 -20.78 -3.81 7.05
C ASN A 236 -21.26 -4.29 5.67
N LEU A 237 -20.37 -4.83 4.84
CA LEU A 237 -20.72 -5.45 3.56
C LEU A 237 -21.67 -6.64 3.72
N VAL A 238 -21.45 -7.50 4.73
CA VAL A 238 -22.38 -8.58 5.10
C VAL A 238 -23.73 -7.99 5.47
N TYR A 239 -23.76 -7.02 6.39
CA TYR A 239 -24.97 -6.36 6.85
C TYR A 239 -25.77 -5.73 5.70
N VAL A 240 -25.14 -4.95 4.84
CA VAL A 240 -25.77 -4.34 3.66
C VAL A 240 -26.34 -5.42 2.73
N GLY A 241 -25.61 -6.52 2.52
CA GLY A 241 -26.08 -7.65 1.72
C GLY A 241 -27.29 -8.39 2.30
N PHE A 242 -27.46 -8.37 3.64
CA PHE A 242 -28.61 -8.96 4.32
C PHE A 242 -29.80 -8.01 4.44
N VAL A 243 -29.56 -6.73 4.75
CA VAL A 243 -30.60 -5.74 5.07
C VAL A 243 -31.25 -5.13 3.84
N TYR A 244 -30.54 -5.05 2.71
CA TYR A 244 -31.09 -4.50 1.47
C TYR A 244 -31.28 -5.59 0.40
N PRO A 245 -32.27 -6.49 0.57
CA PRO A 245 -32.56 -7.56 -0.38
C PRO A 245 -33.13 -7.06 -1.71
N GLU A 246 -33.33 -5.76 -1.89
CA GLU A 246 -33.73 -5.16 -3.18
C GLU A 246 -32.52 -4.95 -4.10
N LEU A 247 -31.29 -4.83 -3.56
CA LEU A 247 -30.03 -4.87 -4.33
C LEU A 247 -29.70 -6.28 -4.88
N ARG A 248 -30.62 -7.24 -4.72
CA ARG A 248 -30.47 -8.70 -4.94
C ARG A 248 -30.79 -9.15 -6.37
N GLU A 249 -31.04 -8.23 -7.31
CA GLU A 249 -31.00 -8.52 -8.75
C GLU A 249 -29.60 -8.98 -9.24
N TRP A 250 -28.62 -9.02 -8.34
CA TRP A 250 -27.34 -9.71 -8.48
C TRP A 250 -27.45 -11.25 -8.54
N LYS A 251 -28.33 -11.81 -9.38
CA LYS A 251 -28.42 -13.26 -9.65
C LYS A 251 -27.09 -13.88 -10.12
N ARG A 252 -26.16 -13.07 -10.66
CA ARG A 252 -24.79 -13.50 -11.01
C ARG A 252 -23.83 -13.63 -9.82
N VAL A 253 -24.12 -13.02 -8.67
CA VAL A 253 -23.22 -13.04 -7.51
C VAL A 253 -23.56 -14.10 -6.47
N ALA A 254 -24.69 -14.80 -6.64
CA ALA A 254 -25.01 -15.98 -5.84
C ALA A 254 -23.90 -17.06 -5.87
N ASN A 255 -23.15 -17.18 -6.98
CA ASN A 255 -22.02 -18.12 -7.08
C ASN A 255 -20.72 -17.65 -6.39
N VAL A 256 -20.56 -16.37 -6.09
CA VAL A 256 -19.36 -15.85 -5.37
C VAL A 256 -19.59 -15.71 -3.87
N ARG A 257 -20.84 -15.90 -3.39
CA ARG A 257 -21.18 -15.91 -1.96
C ARG A 257 -20.35 -16.88 -1.11
N PRO A 258 -20.17 -18.17 -1.47
CA PRO A 258 -19.36 -19.07 -0.65
C PRO A 258 -17.88 -18.65 -0.61
N LEU A 259 -17.36 -18.08 -1.69
CA LEU A 259 -16.00 -17.52 -1.75
C LEU A 259 -15.86 -16.30 -0.84
N TYR A 260 -16.85 -15.42 -0.86
CA TYR A 260 -16.93 -14.26 0.02
C TYR A 260 -17.03 -14.68 1.50
N TYR A 261 -17.93 -15.61 1.85
CA TYR A 261 -18.05 -16.12 3.22
C TYR A 261 -16.80 -16.88 3.68
N GLY A 262 -16.17 -17.66 2.80
CA GLY A 262 -14.89 -18.30 3.08
C GLY A 262 -13.81 -17.27 3.39
N PHE A 263 -13.76 -16.16 2.66
CA PHE A 263 -12.84 -15.07 2.89
C PHE A 263 -13.12 -14.34 4.21
N VAL A 264 -14.39 -14.04 4.51
CA VAL A 264 -14.86 -13.46 5.77
C VAL A 264 -14.44 -14.33 6.96
N ILE A 265 -14.67 -15.64 6.87
CA ILE A 265 -14.35 -16.60 7.94
C ILE A 265 -12.84 -16.74 8.10
N ALA A 266 -12.09 -16.94 7.01
CA ALA A 266 -10.64 -17.03 7.06
C ALA A 266 -10.02 -15.75 7.66
N PHE A 267 -10.55 -14.59 7.30
CA PHE A 267 -10.10 -13.31 7.82
C PHE A 267 -10.45 -13.14 9.31
N PHE A 268 -11.68 -13.47 9.73
CA PHE A 268 -12.08 -13.46 11.14
C PHE A 268 -11.19 -14.37 11.98
N LEU A 269 -10.85 -15.57 11.48
CA LEU A 269 -9.93 -16.49 12.14
C LEU A 269 -8.53 -15.88 12.28
N VAL A 270 -8.02 -15.17 11.26
CA VAL A 270 -6.75 -14.44 11.36
C VAL A 270 -6.82 -13.34 12.43
N VAL A 271 -7.86 -12.50 12.45
CA VAL A 271 -8.02 -11.45 13.46
C VAL A 271 -8.13 -12.04 14.86
N CYS A 272 -8.95 -13.07 15.05
CA CYS A 272 -9.09 -13.76 16.32
C CYS A 272 -7.79 -14.44 16.77
N PHE A 273 -7.02 -15.01 15.85
CA PHE A 273 -5.73 -15.62 16.15
C PHE A 273 -4.69 -14.56 16.54
N SER A 274 -4.62 -13.45 15.81
CA SER A 274 -3.76 -12.29 16.12
C SER A 274 -4.08 -11.72 17.51
N LEU A 275 -5.38 -11.55 17.80
CA LEU A 275 -5.87 -11.13 19.10
C LEU A 275 -5.53 -12.14 20.19
N MET A 276 -5.82 -13.43 19.99
CA MET A 276 -5.52 -14.50 20.96
C MET A 276 -4.03 -14.59 21.27
N PHE A 277 -3.15 -14.36 20.30
CA PHE A 277 -1.71 -14.42 20.52
C PHE A 277 -1.19 -13.18 21.27
N MET A 278 -1.65 -11.98 20.88
CA MET A 278 -1.41 -10.73 21.62
C MET A 278 -1.87 -10.87 23.08
N PHE A 279 -3.10 -11.32 23.28
CA PHE A 279 -3.64 -11.56 24.61
C PHE A 279 -2.95 -12.72 25.31
N GLY A 280 -2.50 -13.78 24.62
CA GLY A 280 -1.82 -14.92 25.23
C GLY A 280 -0.43 -14.57 25.78
N ARG A 281 0.31 -13.72 25.06
CA ARG A 281 1.60 -13.19 25.51
C ARG A 281 1.43 -12.24 26.71
N VAL A 282 0.42 -11.37 26.68
CA VAL A 282 0.10 -10.45 27.78
C VAL A 282 -0.53 -11.17 28.98
N ALA A 283 -1.36 -12.19 28.76
CA ALA A 283 -2.05 -12.98 29.78
C ALA A 283 -1.12 -13.88 30.60
N LYS A 284 0.09 -14.18 30.10
CA LYS A 284 1.14 -14.78 30.94
C LYS A 284 1.54 -13.86 32.10
N HIS A 285 1.34 -12.56 31.99
CA HIS A 285 1.71 -11.57 33.00
C HIS A 285 0.52 -10.92 33.74
N PHE A 286 -0.70 -10.99 33.19
CA PHE A 286 -1.88 -10.35 33.76
C PHE A 286 -3.00 -11.34 34.11
N SER A 287 -3.72 -11.09 35.21
CA SER A 287 -4.86 -11.92 35.60
C SER A 287 -5.98 -11.82 34.56
N ARG A 288 -6.67 -12.95 34.27
CA ARG A 288 -7.74 -13.02 33.26
C ARG A 288 -8.85 -11.99 33.47
N LEU A 289 -9.13 -11.62 34.72
CA LEU A 289 -10.12 -10.61 35.09
C LEU A 289 -9.69 -9.20 34.69
N PHE A 290 -8.40 -8.88 34.82
CA PHE A 290 -7.83 -7.59 34.43
C PHE A 290 -7.96 -7.38 32.92
N ILE A 291 -7.70 -8.42 32.12
CA ILE A 291 -7.84 -8.36 30.66
C ILE A 291 -9.29 -8.08 30.26
N LEU A 292 -10.27 -8.73 30.91
CA LEU A 292 -11.68 -8.54 30.56
C LEU A 292 -12.17 -7.12 30.89
N ILE A 293 -11.78 -6.58 32.04
CA ILE A 293 -12.19 -5.25 32.51
C ILE A 293 -11.51 -4.13 31.70
N PHE A 294 -10.22 -4.30 31.38
CA PHE A 294 -9.46 -3.27 30.66
C PHE A 294 -9.45 -3.45 29.14
N SER A 295 -10.02 -4.52 28.59
CA SER A 295 -10.07 -4.76 27.14
C SER A 295 -10.67 -3.58 26.35
N PRO A 296 -11.81 -2.97 26.74
CA PRO A 296 -12.34 -1.81 26.01
C PRO A 296 -11.41 -0.61 26.02
N VAL A 297 -10.77 -0.33 27.17
CA VAL A 297 -9.80 0.76 27.32
C VAL A 297 -8.56 0.48 26.47
N PHE A 298 -8.10 -0.77 26.45
CA PHE A 298 -6.97 -1.21 25.64
C PHE A 298 -7.27 -1.09 24.14
N LEU A 299 -8.47 -1.45 23.70
CA LEU A 299 -8.91 -1.27 22.31
C LEU A 299 -8.93 0.21 21.90
N ILE A 300 -9.52 1.07 22.73
CA ILE A 300 -9.55 2.52 22.48
C ILE A 300 -8.14 3.10 22.48
N ALA A 301 -7.31 2.76 23.46
CA ALA A 301 -5.92 3.21 23.52
C ALA A 301 -5.16 2.76 22.28
N THR A 302 -5.27 1.49 21.89
CA THR A 302 -4.62 0.95 20.69
C THR A 302 -5.09 1.68 19.44
N PHE A 303 -6.38 1.99 19.31
CA PHE A 303 -6.91 2.77 18.21
C PHE A 303 -6.32 4.19 18.18
N VAL A 304 -6.32 4.91 19.30
CA VAL A 304 -5.74 6.26 19.41
C VAL A 304 -4.25 6.24 19.06
N TYR A 305 -3.49 5.29 19.60
CA TYR A 305 -2.07 5.12 19.28
C TYR A 305 -1.84 4.83 17.79
N SER A 306 -2.70 4.02 17.18
CA SER A 306 -2.59 3.69 15.76
C SER A 306 -2.91 4.90 14.87
N VAL A 307 -3.91 5.70 15.23
CA VAL A 307 -4.23 6.96 14.52
C VAL A 307 -3.07 7.94 14.68
N ALA A 308 -2.54 8.12 15.88
CA ALA A 308 -1.39 8.98 16.14
C ALA A 308 -0.16 8.51 15.35
N PHE A 309 0.10 7.19 15.32
CA PHE A 309 1.17 6.60 14.51
C PHE A 309 0.95 6.82 13.02
N LEU A 310 -0.27 6.62 12.52
CA LEU A 310 -0.60 6.86 11.12
C LEU A 310 -0.35 8.34 10.74
N VAL A 311 -0.75 9.28 11.60
CA VAL A 311 -0.46 10.71 11.41
C VAL A 311 1.05 10.98 11.43
N ALA A 312 1.78 10.36 12.37
CA ALA A 312 3.22 10.49 12.45
C ALA A 312 3.91 9.96 11.17
N VAL A 313 3.50 8.79 10.67
CA VAL A 313 4.08 8.17 9.47
C VAL A 313 3.65 8.86 8.18
N LEU A 314 2.41 9.34 8.07
CA LEU A 314 1.92 9.96 6.84
C LEU A 314 2.29 11.42 6.69
N ILE A 315 2.49 12.14 7.80
CA ILE A 315 2.70 13.59 7.79
C ILE A 315 4.06 13.93 8.38
N VAL A 316 4.31 13.52 9.62
CA VAL A 316 5.49 13.98 10.36
C VAL A 316 6.78 13.40 9.79
N MET A 317 6.85 12.10 9.54
CA MET A 317 8.05 11.45 8.99
C MET A 317 8.39 11.92 7.58
N PRO A 318 7.45 12.02 6.61
CA PRO A 318 7.74 12.60 5.30
C PRO A 318 8.16 14.06 5.41
N LEU A 319 7.49 14.88 6.22
CA LEU A 319 7.86 16.28 6.40
C LEU A 319 9.27 16.40 6.99
N TRP A 320 9.56 15.64 8.03
CA TRP A 320 10.88 15.59 8.64
C TRP A 320 11.94 15.10 7.64
N TYR A 321 11.62 14.10 6.84
CA TYR A 321 12.47 13.64 5.74
C TYR A 321 12.74 14.74 4.72
N PHE A 322 11.71 15.43 4.23
CA PHE A 322 11.89 16.55 3.30
C PHE A 322 12.73 17.67 3.91
N VAL A 323 12.50 18.01 5.18
CA VAL A 323 13.30 19.03 5.89
C VAL A 323 14.76 18.58 5.98
N ARG A 324 15.04 17.35 6.43
CA ARG A 324 16.39 16.78 6.49
C ARG A 324 17.04 16.73 5.11
N LEU A 325 16.29 16.35 4.08
CA LEU A 325 16.76 16.28 2.70
C LEU A 325 17.22 17.66 2.21
N VAL A 326 16.42 18.70 2.44
CA VAL A 326 16.76 20.08 2.07
C VAL A 326 17.94 20.60 2.88
N LEU A 327 17.93 20.42 4.20
CA LEU A 327 18.99 20.91 5.09
C LEU A 327 20.36 20.25 4.84
N THR A 328 20.37 19.00 4.38
CA THR A 328 21.61 18.27 4.06
C THR A 328 22.06 18.46 2.61
N GLY A 329 21.39 19.31 1.83
CA GLY A 329 21.69 19.49 0.41
C GLY A 329 21.54 18.21 -0.40
N PHE A 330 20.48 17.44 -0.13
CA PHE A 330 20.14 16.15 -0.74
C PHE A 330 21.14 15.01 -0.45
N LYS A 331 22.11 15.20 0.45
CA LYS A 331 23.04 14.12 0.85
C LYS A 331 22.39 13.03 1.68
N ALA A 332 21.33 13.35 2.44
CA ALA A 332 20.59 12.35 3.23
C ALA A 332 19.77 11.35 2.39
N TRP A 333 19.69 11.56 1.07
CA TRP A 333 18.90 10.74 0.14
C TRP A 333 19.30 9.25 0.19
N SER A 334 20.59 8.94 0.21
CA SER A 334 21.07 7.55 0.21
C SER A 334 20.82 6.79 1.52
N ASN A 335 20.52 7.50 2.62
CA ASN A 335 20.50 6.94 3.96
C ASN A 335 19.07 6.65 4.48
N ALA A 336 18.06 6.78 3.61
CA ALA A 336 16.66 6.62 3.95
C ALA A 336 16.07 5.37 3.27
N ALA A 337 16.57 4.20 3.66
CA ALA A 337 16.04 2.88 3.28
C ALA A 337 14.54 2.71 3.55
N TYR A 338 13.99 3.49 4.47
CA TYR A 338 12.56 3.50 4.81
C TYR A 338 11.63 4.04 3.71
N PHE A 339 12.10 5.02 2.92
CA PHE A 339 11.32 5.67 1.87
C PHE A 339 11.77 5.30 0.45
N MET A 340 12.80 4.46 0.32
CA MET A 340 13.47 4.21 -0.94
C MET A 340 13.71 2.72 -1.20
N PRO A 341 13.70 2.33 -2.48
CA PRO A 341 14.03 0.97 -2.87
C PRO A 341 15.43 0.60 -2.37
N LEU A 342 15.54 -0.60 -1.82
CA LEU A 342 16.77 -1.14 -1.25
C LEU A 342 17.69 -1.83 -2.26
N ALA A 343 17.34 -1.83 -3.56
CA ALA A 343 18.18 -2.46 -4.57
C ALA A 343 19.19 -1.43 -5.13
N PRO A 344 20.50 -1.73 -5.11
CA PRO A 344 21.55 -0.87 -5.64
C PRO A 344 21.64 -0.87 -7.18
N GLN A 345 20.64 -1.42 -7.86
CA GLN A 345 20.62 -1.54 -9.33
C GLN A 345 20.56 -0.17 -10.00
N LEU A 346 21.30 -0.03 -11.10
CA LEU A 346 21.30 1.21 -11.86
C LEU A 346 20.00 1.33 -12.65
N LEU A 347 19.45 2.55 -12.74
CA LEU A 347 18.24 2.82 -13.54
C LEU A 347 18.45 2.52 -15.04
N THR A 348 19.71 2.48 -15.50
CA THR A 348 20.08 2.14 -16.88
C THR A 348 19.96 0.64 -17.19
N GLU A 349 19.81 -0.22 -16.18
CA GLU A 349 19.54 -1.64 -16.39
C GLU A 349 18.17 -1.82 -17.05
N TRP A 350 18.08 -2.77 -17.99
CA TRP A 350 16.92 -2.90 -18.87
C TRP A 350 15.61 -3.22 -18.14
N ASP A 351 15.67 -4.01 -17.07
CA ASP A 351 14.52 -4.32 -16.22
C ASP A 351 14.02 -3.09 -15.45
N GLN A 352 14.94 -2.27 -14.92
CA GLN A 352 14.62 -1.02 -14.25
C GLN A 352 14.05 0.03 -15.21
N ALA A 353 14.72 0.24 -16.34
CA ALA A 353 14.27 1.17 -17.36
C ALA A 353 12.88 0.77 -17.90
N PHE A 354 12.65 -0.52 -18.12
CA PHE A 354 11.35 -1.04 -18.56
C PHE A 354 10.25 -0.83 -17.52
N GLY A 355 10.54 -1.13 -16.25
CA GLY A 355 9.62 -0.86 -15.15
C GLY A 355 9.19 0.60 -15.11
N LEU A 356 10.16 1.52 -15.14
CA LEU A 356 9.92 2.96 -15.17
C LEU A 356 9.12 3.38 -16.42
N PHE A 357 9.50 2.88 -17.59
CA PHE A 357 8.81 3.16 -18.85
C PHE A 357 7.33 2.75 -18.79
N LEU A 358 7.01 1.59 -18.21
CA LEU A 358 5.62 1.17 -18.01
C LEU A 358 4.84 2.14 -17.10
N GLY A 359 5.45 2.57 -16.00
CA GLY A 359 4.81 3.49 -15.06
C GLY A 359 4.53 4.86 -15.68
N VAL A 360 5.53 5.39 -16.40
CA VAL A 360 5.40 6.63 -17.18
C VAL A 360 4.34 6.47 -18.28
N SER A 361 4.36 5.35 -19.01
CA SER A 361 3.39 5.08 -20.07
C SER A 361 1.96 4.97 -19.54
N LEU A 362 1.77 4.40 -18.35
CA LEU A 362 0.47 4.31 -17.71
C LEU A 362 -0.03 5.68 -17.23
N LEU A 363 0.81 6.43 -16.52
CA LEU A 363 0.45 7.78 -16.07
C LEU A 363 0.15 8.70 -17.26
N PHE A 364 1.09 8.82 -18.20
CA PHE A 364 0.92 9.74 -19.31
C PHE A 364 -0.05 9.24 -20.36
N GLY A 365 0.00 7.95 -20.71
CA GLY A 365 -0.83 7.37 -21.78
C GLY A 365 -2.29 7.17 -21.37
N PHE A 366 -2.58 6.78 -20.13
CA PHE A 366 -3.95 6.50 -19.69
C PHE A 366 -4.59 7.63 -18.88
N GLU A 367 -3.82 8.45 -18.18
CA GLU A 367 -4.38 9.56 -17.39
C GLU A 367 -4.20 10.91 -18.08
N VAL A 368 -2.96 11.32 -18.34
CA VAL A 368 -2.67 12.68 -18.82
C VAL A 368 -3.14 12.90 -20.25
N TYR A 369 -2.77 12.02 -21.18
CA TYR A 369 -3.06 12.19 -22.60
C TYR A 369 -4.58 12.23 -22.89
N PRO A 370 -5.41 11.30 -22.39
CA PRO A 370 -6.86 11.38 -22.61
C PRO A 370 -7.49 12.62 -21.99
N ALA A 371 -6.99 13.10 -20.84
CA ALA A 371 -7.46 14.33 -20.22
C ALA A 371 -7.14 15.56 -21.09
N VAL A 372 -5.92 15.64 -21.64
CA VAL A 372 -5.51 16.71 -22.56
C VAL A 372 -6.32 16.69 -23.86
N VAL A 373 -6.54 15.51 -24.45
CA VAL A 373 -7.37 15.35 -25.66
C VAL A 373 -8.81 15.78 -25.39
N ARG A 374 -9.40 15.36 -24.25
CA ARG A 374 -10.73 15.78 -23.83
C ARG A 374 -10.82 17.29 -23.67
N TYR A 375 -9.86 17.90 -22.98
CA TYR A 375 -9.82 19.36 -22.81
C TYR A 375 -9.74 20.10 -24.16
N LYS A 376 -8.91 19.62 -25.10
CA LYS A 376 -8.83 20.20 -26.45
C LYS A 376 -10.15 20.08 -27.21
N ASN A 377 -10.84 18.94 -27.11
CA ASN A 377 -12.12 18.72 -27.77
C ASN A 377 -13.24 19.58 -27.15
N ASP A 378 -13.30 19.66 -25.82
CA ASP A 378 -14.28 20.49 -25.12
C ASP A 378 -14.08 21.98 -25.45
N ARG A 379 -12.83 22.43 -25.52
CA ARG A 379 -12.48 23.78 -25.98
C ARG A 379 -12.94 24.04 -27.42
N ARG A 380 -12.68 23.11 -28.36
CA ARG A 380 -13.15 23.25 -29.75
C ARG A 380 -14.68 23.30 -29.84
N MET A 381 -15.39 22.45 -29.10
CA MET A 381 -16.85 22.44 -29.06
C MET A 381 -17.40 23.75 -28.49
N PHE A 382 -16.75 24.29 -27.47
CA PHE A 382 -17.08 25.59 -26.91
C PHE A 382 -16.89 26.74 -27.92
N GLU A 383 -15.74 26.77 -28.60
CA GLU A 383 -15.45 27.77 -29.65
C GLU A 383 -16.47 27.68 -30.80
N VAL A 384 -16.82 26.47 -31.27
CA VAL A 384 -17.86 26.26 -32.30
C VAL A 384 -19.23 26.74 -31.83
N ASN A 385 -19.61 26.44 -30.58
CA ASN A 385 -20.88 26.89 -30.02
C ASN A 385 -20.96 28.41 -29.88
N ILE A 386 -19.88 29.07 -29.45
CA ILE A 386 -19.82 30.54 -29.39
C ILE A 386 -19.92 31.13 -30.79
N ASN A 387 -19.15 30.63 -31.75
CA ASN A 387 -19.18 31.14 -33.12
C ASN A 387 -20.56 30.97 -33.77
N ARG A 388 -21.23 29.84 -33.52
CA ARG A 388 -22.62 29.62 -33.97
C ARG A 388 -23.59 30.61 -33.34
N ARG A 389 -23.47 30.88 -32.04
CA ARG A 389 -24.31 31.87 -31.35
C ARG A 389 -24.07 33.29 -31.89
N MET A 390 -22.82 33.66 -32.13
CA MET A 390 -22.46 34.95 -32.72
C MET A 390 -22.98 35.09 -34.16
N ALA A 391 -22.91 34.03 -34.97
CA ALA A 391 -23.45 34.02 -36.32
C ALA A 391 -24.98 34.17 -36.32
N ASN A 392 -25.68 33.45 -35.45
CA ASN A 392 -27.14 33.57 -35.30
C ASN A 392 -27.55 34.98 -34.83
N ALA A 393 -26.79 35.57 -33.89
CA ALA A 393 -27.04 36.93 -33.42
C ALA A 393 -26.84 37.97 -34.53
N ARG A 394 -25.83 37.80 -35.38
CA ARG A 394 -25.62 38.65 -36.56
C ARG A 394 -26.74 38.50 -37.58
N GLY A 395 -27.18 37.27 -37.85
CA GLY A 395 -28.31 37.01 -38.74
C GLY A 395 -29.61 37.68 -38.28
N ARG A 396 -29.90 37.63 -36.97
CA ARG A 396 -31.06 38.33 -36.39
C ARG A 396 -30.97 39.86 -36.51
N ARG A 397 -29.79 40.46 -36.32
CA ARG A 397 -29.61 41.91 -36.49
C ARG A 397 -29.81 42.35 -37.93
N GLY A 398 -29.28 41.59 -38.89
CA GLY A 398 -29.49 41.89 -40.32
C GLY A 398 -30.96 41.90 -40.72
N LEU A 399 -31.78 40.99 -40.17
CA LEU A 399 -33.23 40.96 -40.43
C LEU A 399 -33.98 42.18 -39.86
N ILE A 400 -33.57 42.69 -38.69
CA ILE A 400 -34.17 43.88 -38.08
C ILE A 400 -33.87 45.12 -38.92
N ASP A 401 -32.63 45.24 -39.41
CA ASP A 401 -32.24 46.38 -40.25
C ASP A 401 -33.03 46.39 -41.57
N GLU A 402 -33.25 45.22 -42.19
CA GLU A 402 -34.10 45.09 -43.39
C GLU A 402 -35.58 45.39 -43.11
N SER A 403 -36.15 44.89 -42.00
CA SER A 403 -37.55 45.16 -41.65
C SER A 403 -37.82 46.61 -41.26
N SER A 404 -36.82 47.34 -40.73
CA SER A 404 -36.97 48.76 -40.37
C SER A 404 -37.01 49.71 -41.58
N SER A 405 -36.72 49.21 -42.79
CA SER A 405 -36.77 50.00 -44.01
C SER A 405 -38.15 50.03 -44.69
N GLY A 406 -39.12 49.25 -44.18
CA GLY A 406 -40.52 49.36 -44.54
C GLY A 406 -41.31 50.01 -43.41
N ASP A 407 -41.79 51.24 -43.60
CA ASP A 407 -42.78 51.89 -42.74
C ASP A 407 -44.03 50.99 -42.66
N GLN A 408 -44.09 50.15 -41.64
CA GLN A 408 -45.32 49.55 -41.16
C GLN A 408 -45.45 49.95 -39.69
N ASP A 409 -46.47 50.74 -39.39
CA ASP A 409 -46.91 51.06 -38.03
C ASP A 409 -47.24 49.75 -37.31
N VAL A 410 -46.28 49.23 -36.53
CA VAL A 410 -46.47 48.04 -35.69
C VAL A 410 -47.00 48.49 -34.33
N ASP A 411 -48.15 47.93 -33.98
CA ASP A 411 -48.90 48.18 -32.76
C ASP A 411 -48.06 47.79 -31.52
N PRO A 412 -47.81 48.70 -30.55
CA PRO A 412 -46.87 48.49 -29.44
C PRO A 412 -47.34 47.48 -28.37
N ASP A 413 -48.54 46.92 -28.48
CA ASP A 413 -49.14 46.05 -27.45
C ASP A 413 -48.87 44.54 -27.62
N ASP A 414 -48.15 44.12 -28.68
CA ASP A 414 -47.89 42.67 -28.95
C ASP A 414 -46.45 42.22 -28.63
N LEU A 415 -45.75 42.95 -27.75
CA LEU A 415 -44.47 42.51 -27.18
C LEU A 415 -44.72 41.47 -26.08
N GLY A 416 -45.04 40.25 -26.52
CA GLY A 416 -45.06 39.07 -25.67
C GLY A 416 -43.75 38.94 -24.90
N GLU A 417 -43.87 38.63 -23.60
CA GLU A 417 -42.76 38.38 -22.68
C GLU A 417 -41.79 37.34 -23.28
N ASP A 418 -40.73 37.81 -23.93
CA ASP A 418 -39.63 36.97 -24.37
C ASP A 418 -38.99 36.36 -23.11
N GLU A 419 -39.30 35.09 -22.86
CA GLU A 419 -38.68 34.26 -21.83
C GLU A 419 -37.16 34.48 -21.86
N GLU A 420 -36.65 35.18 -20.85
CA GLU A 420 -35.22 35.35 -20.63
C GLU A 420 -34.51 33.99 -20.74
N PRO A 421 -33.33 33.92 -21.37
CA PRO A 421 -32.63 32.67 -21.60
C PRO A 421 -32.03 32.15 -20.29
N ASN A 422 -32.87 31.51 -19.48
CA ASN A 422 -32.52 30.65 -18.34
C ASN A 422 -31.64 29.46 -18.77
N ASP A 423 -31.42 29.29 -20.08
CA ASP A 423 -30.53 28.33 -20.69
C ASP A 423 -29.04 28.54 -20.36
N LEU A 424 -28.58 29.74 -20.02
CA LEU A 424 -27.17 29.89 -19.58
C LEU A 424 -26.96 29.27 -18.20
N PHE A 425 -27.91 29.44 -17.29
CA PHE A 425 -27.90 28.81 -15.96
C PHE A 425 -28.19 27.30 -16.05
N ARG A 426 -29.08 26.86 -16.94
CA ARG A 426 -29.29 25.43 -17.23
C ARG A 426 -28.06 24.77 -17.87
N PHE A 427 -27.35 25.45 -18.78
CA PHE A 427 -26.13 24.93 -19.39
C PHE A 427 -24.98 24.89 -18.38
N ALA A 428 -24.81 25.92 -17.54
CA ALA A 428 -23.85 25.88 -16.44
C ALA A 428 -24.18 24.77 -15.42
N ARG A 429 -25.47 24.55 -15.10
CA ARG A 429 -25.91 23.39 -14.28
C ARG A 429 -25.67 22.06 -14.99
N MET A 430 -25.94 21.95 -16.29
CA MET A 430 -25.71 20.72 -17.05
C MET A 430 -24.23 20.41 -17.20
N VAL A 431 -23.35 21.39 -17.39
CA VAL A 431 -21.90 21.15 -17.43
C VAL A 431 -21.39 20.72 -16.04
N ARG A 432 -21.98 21.25 -14.95
CA ARG A 432 -21.72 20.77 -13.58
C ARG A 432 -22.27 19.37 -13.32
N PHE A 433 -23.38 18.98 -13.95
CA PHE A 433 -24.00 17.65 -13.81
C PHE A 433 -23.42 16.58 -14.75
N ARG A 434 -22.86 16.98 -15.89
CA ARG A 434 -22.24 16.06 -16.87
C ARG A 434 -20.75 15.82 -16.60
N THR A 435 -20.19 16.54 -15.64
CA THR A 435 -18.89 16.22 -15.03
C THR A 435 -19.03 15.29 -13.82
N SER A 436 -20.26 15.02 -13.37
CA SER A 436 -20.60 14.09 -12.28
C SER A 436 -21.29 12.78 -12.73
N HIS A 437 -21.34 12.51 -14.04
CA HIS A 437 -21.69 11.20 -14.63
C HIS A 437 -20.60 10.81 -15.62
#